data_AF-A0A848UZY7-F1
#
_entry.id   AF-A0A848UZY7-F1
#
_cell.length_a   1.000
_cell.length_b   1.000
_cell.length_c   1.000
_cell.angle_alpha   90.00
_cell.angle_beta   90.00
_cell.angle_gamma   90.00
#
_symmetry.space_group_name_H-M   'P 1'
#
loop_
_entity.id
_entity.type
_entity.pdbx_description
1 polymer ?
#
loop_
_entity_poly.entity_id
_entity_poly.type
_entity_poly.pdbx_seq_one_letter_code
_entity_poly.pdbx_strand_id
1 'polypeptide(L)'
;MSTLTATDDKKKAFLALFEGHDHTNGTEAVDRVFHESKLALNELVIPTTRHEAWKYTRLGRVINKAWKVTPSEEEIDVSNWRVKNTDSDCLVFVDGHFRSDLSEVQDEAGITVSSMGAACESVAFLAHFGTLADHKNQLFVALNGAHATGGGFIHFSRNTQRE
;
A
#
# COMPACT_ATOMS: atom_id res chain seq x y z
N MET A 1 0.92 -3.00 35.74
CA MET A 1 0.10 -3.99 34.99
C MET A 1 -0.96 -3.19 34.23
N SER A 2 -0.79 -3.02 32.92
CA SER A 2 -1.77 -2.29 32.09
C SER A 2 -2.95 -3.19 31.79
N THR A 3 -4.14 -2.74 32.14
CA THR A 3 -5.42 -3.36 31.80
C THR A 3 -5.62 -3.31 30.29
N LEU A 4 -5.39 -4.44 29.60
CA LEU A 4 -5.81 -4.63 28.22
C LEU A 4 -7.33 -4.43 28.15
N THR A 5 -7.76 -3.45 27.36
CA THR A 5 -9.18 -3.18 27.15
C THR A 5 -9.71 -4.00 25.97
N ALA A 6 -11.02 -4.30 25.93
CA ALA A 6 -11.63 -5.06 24.83
C ALA A 6 -11.43 -4.43 23.42
N THR A 7 -11.02 -3.15 23.36
CA THR A 7 -10.64 -2.46 22.11
C THR A 7 -9.25 -2.86 21.63
N ASP A 8 -8.32 -3.11 22.56
CA ASP A 8 -6.95 -3.56 22.26
C ASP A 8 -6.94 -4.99 21.72
N ASP A 9 -7.79 -5.86 22.27
CA ASP A 9 -7.95 -7.24 21.77
C ASP A 9 -8.47 -7.27 20.32
N LYS A 10 -9.40 -6.37 20.00
CA LYS A 10 -9.94 -6.22 18.63
C LYS A 10 -8.91 -5.66 17.67
N LYS A 11 -8.12 -4.67 18.11
CA LYS A 11 -7.00 -4.15 17.32
C LYS A 11 -6.00 -5.27 17.04
N LYS A 12 -5.59 -6.02 18.05
CA LYS A 12 -4.66 -7.13 17.90
C LYS A 12 -5.20 -8.20 16.94
N ALA A 13 -6.46 -8.60 17.08
CA ALA A 13 -7.09 -9.55 16.16
C ALA A 13 -7.16 -9.03 14.72
N PHE A 14 -7.43 -7.74 14.53
CA PHE A 14 -7.42 -7.11 13.21
C PHE A 14 -6.01 -7.05 12.62
N LEU A 15 -4.99 -6.70 13.40
CA LEU A 15 -3.60 -6.64 12.92
C LEU A 15 -3.01 -8.02 12.62
N ALA A 16 -3.43 -9.05 13.35
CA ALA A 16 -3.03 -10.44 13.09
C ALA A 16 -3.40 -10.93 11.68
N LEU A 17 -4.38 -10.29 11.02
CA LEU A 17 -4.74 -10.59 9.62
C LEU A 17 -3.61 -10.27 8.63
N PHE A 18 -2.64 -9.46 9.03
CA PHE A 18 -1.55 -8.97 8.19
C PHE A 18 -0.19 -9.56 8.58
N GLU A 19 -0.14 -10.39 9.64
CA GLU A 19 1.07 -11.09 10.06
C GLU A 19 1.43 -12.21 9.06
N GLY A 20 2.73 -12.39 8.78
CA GLY A 20 3.21 -13.42 7.84
C GLY A 20 3.12 -13.06 6.36
N HIS A 21 2.58 -11.88 6.03
CA HIS A 21 2.76 -11.27 4.72
C HIS A 21 4.13 -10.58 4.71
N ASP A 22 5.12 -11.23 4.10
CA ASP A 22 6.45 -10.65 3.97
C ASP A 22 6.38 -9.38 3.11
N HIS A 23 7.06 -8.35 3.59
CA HIS A 23 7.31 -7.14 2.82
C HIS A 23 8.24 -7.48 1.66
N THR A 24 8.19 -6.69 0.60
CA THR A 24 9.19 -6.79 -0.47
C THR A 24 10.58 -6.65 0.15
N ASN A 25 11.47 -7.64 -0.05
CA ASN A 25 12.89 -7.52 0.30
C ASN A 25 13.40 -6.18 -0.23
N GLY A 26 13.83 -5.32 0.68
CA GLY A 26 14.12 -3.92 0.40
C GLY A 26 15.53 -3.53 0.81
N THR A 27 15.89 -2.31 0.46
CA THR A 27 17.08 -1.65 0.99
C THR A 27 16.85 -1.22 2.45
N GLU A 28 17.91 -0.84 3.16
CA GLU A 28 17.81 -0.31 4.53
C GLU A 28 16.82 0.86 4.67
N ALA A 29 16.67 1.68 3.62
CA ALA A 29 15.74 2.80 3.62
C ALA A 29 14.28 2.35 3.54
N VAL A 30 14.00 1.27 2.80
CA VAL A 30 12.69 0.65 2.71
C VAL A 30 12.35 -0.05 4.03
N ASP A 31 13.30 -0.81 4.57
CA ASP A 31 13.16 -1.50 5.86
C ASP A 31 12.91 -0.52 7.02
N ARG A 32 13.54 0.66 6.98
CA ARG A 32 13.28 1.73 7.95
C ARG A 32 11.81 2.15 7.95
N VAL A 33 11.21 2.39 6.78
CA VAL A 33 9.80 2.80 6.68
C VAL A 33 8.88 1.68 7.19
N PHE A 34 9.17 0.43 6.84
CA PHE A 34 8.44 -0.73 7.37
C PHE A 34 8.52 -0.79 8.90
N HIS A 35 9.72 -0.63 9.46
CA HIS A 35 9.95 -0.67 10.90
C HIS A 35 9.24 0.49 11.62
N GLU A 36 9.41 1.73 11.16
CA GLU A 36 8.77 2.91 11.73
C GLU A 36 7.23 2.79 11.69
N SER A 37 6.69 2.30 10.58
CA SER A 37 5.25 2.06 10.41
C SER A 37 4.74 1.01 11.39
N LYS A 38 5.49 -0.08 11.59
CA LYS A 38 5.12 -1.15 12.54
C LYS A 38 5.12 -0.66 13.98
N LEU A 39 6.11 0.15 14.36
CA LEU A 39 6.15 0.79 15.68
C LEU A 39 4.95 1.73 15.87
N ALA A 40 4.70 2.62 14.91
CA ALA A 40 3.57 3.52 14.95
C ALA A 40 2.23 2.77 15.03
N LEU A 41 2.07 1.68 14.26
CA LEU A 41 0.87 0.87 14.25
C LEU A 41 0.58 0.21 15.60
N ASN A 42 1.61 -0.17 16.35
CA ASN A 42 1.46 -0.70 17.71
C ASN A 42 0.98 0.36 18.71
N GLU A 43 1.45 1.59 18.59
CA GLU A 43 1.10 2.69 19.50
C GLU A 43 -0.24 3.36 19.15
N LEU A 44 -0.58 3.48 17.86
CA LEU A 44 -1.78 4.20 17.41
C LEU A 44 -3.06 3.48 17.78
N VAL A 45 -4.02 4.19 18.38
CA VAL A 45 -5.34 3.62 18.67
C VAL A 45 -6.21 3.56 17.42
N ILE A 46 -7.19 2.65 17.41
CA ILE A 46 -8.23 2.63 16.37
C ILE A 46 -9.09 3.89 16.51
N PRO A 47 -9.16 4.76 15.49
CA PRO A 47 -10.00 5.94 15.57
C PRO A 47 -11.47 5.59 15.77
N THR A 48 -12.13 6.46 16.50
CA THR A 48 -13.58 6.41 16.72
C THR A 48 -14.21 7.69 16.20
N THR A 49 -15.54 7.76 16.12
CA THR A 49 -16.26 8.98 15.73
C THR A 49 -16.07 10.17 16.69
N ARG A 50 -15.34 9.98 17.79
CA ARG A 50 -14.88 11.07 18.68
C ARG A 50 -13.67 11.81 18.12
N HIS A 51 -12.90 11.19 17.23
CA HIS A 51 -11.77 11.82 16.54
C HIS A 51 -12.32 12.61 15.35
N GLU A 52 -11.90 13.87 15.21
CA GLU A 52 -12.49 14.80 14.24
C GLU A 52 -12.42 14.27 12.79
N ALA A 53 -11.27 13.75 12.38
CA ALA A 53 -11.07 13.14 11.06
C ALA A 53 -11.99 11.92 10.79
N TRP A 54 -12.59 11.33 11.83
CA TRP A 54 -13.42 10.11 11.75
C TRP A 54 -14.87 10.34 12.20
N LYS A 55 -15.28 11.58 12.44
CA LYS A 55 -16.62 11.93 12.95
C LYS A 55 -17.76 11.28 12.16
N TYR A 56 -17.59 11.17 10.85
CA TYR A 56 -18.58 10.63 9.92
C TYR A 56 -18.23 9.24 9.37
N THR A 57 -17.11 8.65 9.82
CA THR A 57 -16.61 7.37 9.30
C THR A 57 -16.49 6.34 10.42
N ARG A 58 -17.47 5.44 10.51
CA ARG A 58 -17.52 4.40 11.55
C ARG A 58 -16.68 3.17 11.17
N LEU A 59 -15.51 3.03 11.80
CA LEU A 59 -14.58 1.92 11.53
C LEU A 59 -15.00 0.55 12.09
N GLY A 60 -15.96 0.51 13.02
CA GLY A 60 -16.33 -0.73 13.72
C GLY A 60 -16.70 -1.90 12.79
N ARG A 61 -17.31 -1.64 11.62
CA ARG A 61 -17.64 -2.73 10.68
C ARG A 61 -16.41 -3.35 10.03
N VAL A 62 -15.38 -2.55 9.74
CA VAL A 62 -14.15 -3.03 9.10
C VAL A 62 -13.30 -3.77 10.13
N ILE A 63 -13.12 -3.20 11.31
CA ILE A 63 -12.25 -3.75 12.36
C ILE A 63 -12.81 -5.04 12.96
N ASN A 64 -14.14 -5.15 13.15
CA ASN A 64 -14.74 -6.33 13.79
C ASN A 64 -15.07 -7.46 12.81
N LYS A 65 -14.84 -7.28 11.50
CA LYS A 65 -15.11 -8.32 10.51
C LYS A 65 -13.95 -9.32 10.47
N ALA A 66 -14.27 -10.61 10.39
CA ALA A 66 -13.28 -11.62 10.07
C ALA A 66 -12.95 -11.52 8.57
N TRP A 67 -11.76 -11.04 8.26
CA TRP A 67 -11.24 -11.01 6.89
C TRP A 67 -10.45 -12.29 6.62
N LYS A 68 -10.36 -12.66 5.35
CA LYS A 68 -9.49 -13.71 4.87
C LYS A 68 -8.82 -13.21 3.61
N VAL A 69 -7.49 -13.24 3.59
CA VAL A 69 -6.73 -13.03 2.36
C VAL A 69 -6.85 -14.32 1.54
N THR A 70 -7.32 -14.19 0.31
CA THR A 70 -7.40 -15.30 -0.64
C THR A 70 -6.37 -15.02 -1.73
N PRO A 71 -5.57 -16.01 -2.15
CA PRO A 71 -4.66 -15.83 -3.27
C PRO A 71 -5.42 -15.39 -4.52
N SER A 72 -4.82 -14.50 -5.30
CA SER A 72 -5.38 -14.08 -6.59
C SER A 72 -5.48 -15.27 -7.55
N GLU A 73 -6.47 -15.25 -8.43
CA GLU A 73 -6.49 -16.14 -9.59
C GLU A 73 -5.29 -15.80 -10.51
N GLU A 74 -4.67 -16.82 -11.10
CA GLU A 74 -3.54 -16.60 -12.03
C GLU A 74 -4.04 -15.97 -13.35
N GLU A 75 -5.17 -16.47 -13.85
CA GLU A 75 -5.87 -15.98 -15.04
C GLU A 75 -6.93 -14.96 -14.63
N ILE A 76 -6.71 -13.69 -15.01
CA ILE A 76 -7.63 -12.59 -14.74
C ILE A 76 -7.92 -11.86 -16.05
N ASP A 77 -9.20 -11.79 -16.43
CA ASP A 77 -9.65 -10.99 -17.56
C ASP A 77 -10.08 -9.59 -17.09
N VAL A 78 -9.30 -8.58 -17.49
CA VAL A 78 -9.55 -7.17 -17.20
C VAL A 78 -10.28 -6.42 -18.32
N SER A 79 -10.61 -7.09 -19.43
CA SER A 79 -11.15 -6.47 -20.66
C SER A 79 -12.38 -5.60 -20.41
N ASN A 80 -13.28 -6.05 -19.54
CA ASN A 80 -14.53 -5.33 -19.21
C ASN A 80 -14.31 -4.06 -18.35
N TRP A 81 -13.15 -3.92 -17.73
CA TRP A 81 -12.82 -2.81 -16.83
C TRP A 81 -11.96 -1.74 -17.50
N ARG A 82 -11.48 -2.01 -18.72
CA ARG A 82 -10.72 -1.02 -19.49
C ARG A 82 -11.62 0.15 -19.88
N VAL A 83 -11.11 1.36 -19.67
CA VAL A 83 -11.76 2.56 -20.19
C VAL A 83 -11.64 2.53 -21.71
N LYS A 84 -12.78 2.54 -22.39
CA LYS A 84 -12.81 2.45 -23.85
C LYS A 84 -12.47 3.80 -24.47
N ASN A 85 -11.83 3.76 -25.64
CA ASN A 85 -11.51 4.93 -26.46
C ASN A 85 -10.65 5.99 -25.76
N THR A 86 -9.66 5.54 -24.99
CA THR A 86 -8.64 6.41 -24.41
C THR A 86 -7.30 6.12 -25.06
N ASP A 87 -6.53 7.17 -25.33
CA ASP A 87 -5.12 7.06 -25.67
C ASP A 87 -4.33 7.30 -24.37
N SER A 88 -4.21 6.24 -23.57
CA SER A 88 -3.60 6.34 -22.25
C SER A 88 -3.02 5.01 -21.82
N ASP A 89 -1.92 5.05 -21.08
CA ASP A 89 -1.42 3.85 -20.41
C ASP A 89 -2.43 3.33 -19.37
N CYS A 90 -2.55 2.02 -19.30
CA CYS A 90 -3.34 1.31 -18.32
C CYS A 90 -2.44 0.44 -17.45
N LEU A 91 -2.27 0.82 -16.19
CA LEU A 91 -1.55 0.01 -15.20
C LEU A 91 -2.55 -0.85 -14.44
N VAL A 92 -2.30 -2.15 -14.40
CA VAL A 92 -3.12 -3.12 -13.69
C VAL A 92 -2.41 -3.60 -12.44
N PHE A 93 -3.14 -3.54 -11.32
CA PHE A 93 -2.72 -4.08 -10.03
C PHE A 93 -3.70 -5.15 -9.58
N VAL A 94 -3.18 -6.33 -9.23
CA VAL A 94 -3.95 -7.44 -8.69
C VAL A 94 -3.48 -7.67 -7.27
N ASP A 95 -4.39 -7.51 -6.29
CA ASP A 95 -4.10 -7.67 -4.86
C ASP A 95 -2.82 -6.94 -4.40
N GLY A 96 -2.66 -5.71 -4.88
CA GLY A 96 -1.53 -4.83 -4.55
C GLY A 96 -0.27 -5.04 -5.39
N HIS A 97 -0.22 -6.05 -6.26
CA HIS A 97 0.95 -6.35 -7.09
C HIS A 97 0.77 -5.84 -8.52
N PHE A 98 1.80 -5.18 -9.05
CA PHE A 98 1.81 -4.72 -10.44
C PHE A 98 1.87 -5.91 -11.42
N ARG A 99 0.93 -5.99 -12.36
CA ARG A 99 0.84 -7.04 -13.39
C ARG A 99 1.17 -6.46 -14.76
N SER A 100 2.44 -6.54 -15.15
CA SER A 100 2.91 -6.01 -16.44
C SER A 100 2.27 -6.72 -17.64
N ASP A 101 1.94 -8.00 -17.49
CA ASP A 101 1.27 -8.83 -18.49
C ASP A 101 -0.18 -8.43 -18.74
N LEU A 102 -0.83 -7.80 -17.76
CA LEU A 102 -2.17 -7.25 -17.88
C LEU A 102 -2.17 -5.73 -18.13
N SER A 103 -1.01 -5.08 -18.03
CA SER A 103 -0.87 -3.63 -18.21
C SER A 103 -0.57 -3.30 -19.67
N GLU A 104 -1.05 -2.14 -20.10
CA GLU A 104 -0.75 -1.57 -21.42
C GLU A 104 0.00 -0.27 -21.18
N VAL A 105 1.32 -0.30 -21.29
CA VAL A 105 2.17 0.87 -21.06
C VAL A 105 3.06 1.06 -22.28
N GLN A 106 3.04 2.25 -22.86
CA GLN A 106 3.93 2.61 -23.95
C GLN A 106 5.35 2.83 -23.40
N ASP A 107 6.30 2.16 -24.04
CA ASP A 107 7.72 2.39 -23.78
C ASP A 107 8.14 3.73 -24.38
N GLU A 108 8.75 4.58 -23.57
CA GLU A 108 9.11 5.94 -23.96
C GLU A 108 10.39 6.36 -23.23
N ALA A 109 11.31 6.95 -23.99
CA ALA A 109 12.58 7.39 -23.44
C ALA A 109 12.38 8.42 -22.32
N GLY A 110 12.93 8.10 -21.14
CA GLY A 110 12.87 8.97 -19.96
C GLY A 110 11.69 8.70 -19.04
N ILE A 111 10.78 7.79 -19.38
CA ILE A 111 9.71 7.34 -18.47
C ILE A 111 9.98 5.91 -18.05
N THR A 112 9.85 5.66 -16.75
CA THR A 112 10.02 4.33 -16.15
C THR A 112 8.74 3.96 -15.45
N VAL A 113 8.17 2.82 -15.81
CA VAL A 113 7.05 2.19 -15.11
C VAL A 113 7.47 0.78 -14.71
N SER A 114 7.39 0.48 -13.41
CA SER A 114 7.78 -0.82 -12.88
C SER A 114 7.03 -1.16 -11.59
N SER A 115 7.25 -2.37 -11.07
CA SER A 115 6.81 -2.68 -9.71
C SER A 115 7.65 -1.93 -8.69
N MET A 116 7.06 -1.67 -7.52
CA MET A 116 7.78 -1.10 -6.37
C MET A 116 9.00 -1.95 -6.00
N GLY A 117 8.88 -3.28 -6.05
CA GLY A 117 9.99 -4.20 -5.77
C GLY A 117 11.14 -4.07 -6.78
N ALA A 118 10.84 -3.87 -8.07
CA ALA A 118 11.89 -3.64 -9.08
C ALA A 118 12.55 -2.25 -8.94
N ALA A 119 11.84 -1.28 -8.36
CA ALA A 119 12.34 0.08 -8.17
C ALA A 119 13.04 0.31 -6.82
N CYS A 120 13.00 -0.66 -5.90
CA CYS A 120 13.31 -0.44 -4.47
C CYS A 120 14.76 -0.04 -4.18
N GLU A 121 15.67 -0.24 -5.14
CA GLU A 121 17.08 0.17 -5.07
C GLU A 121 17.38 1.47 -5.85
N SER A 122 16.41 1.98 -6.62
CA SER A 122 16.63 3.16 -7.45
C SER A 122 16.69 4.45 -6.61
N VAL A 123 17.59 5.36 -6.98
CA VAL A 123 17.77 6.65 -6.28
C VAL A 123 16.47 7.46 -6.26
N ALA A 124 15.74 7.48 -7.38
CA ALA A 124 14.48 8.20 -7.49
C ALA A 124 13.40 7.65 -6.55
N PHE A 125 13.30 6.32 -6.42
CA PHE A 125 12.38 5.69 -5.47
C PHE A 125 12.77 6.01 -4.02
N LEU A 126 14.04 5.80 -3.68
CA LEU A 126 14.55 5.98 -2.32
C LEU A 126 14.45 7.42 -1.81
N ALA A 127 14.52 8.42 -2.71
CA ALA A 127 14.34 9.82 -2.36
C ALA A 127 12.93 10.16 -1.86
N HIS A 128 11.92 9.35 -2.23
CA HIS A 128 10.51 9.66 -1.97
C HIS A 128 9.76 8.62 -1.15
N PHE A 129 10.26 7.39 -1.07
CA PHE A 129 9.57 6.32 -0.34
C PHE A 129 9.40 6.65 1.15
N GLY A 130 8.15 6.62 1.63
CA GLY A 130 7.80 6.88 3.03
C GLY A 130 7.98 8.32 3.51
N THR A 131 8.27 9.30 2.64
CA THR A 131 8.54 10.68 3.07
C THR A 131 7.31 11.59 3.09
N LEU A 132 6.31 11.32 2.25
CA LEU A 132 5.11 12.17 2.09
C LEU A 132 3.92 11.72 2.94
N ALA A 133 3.72 10.41 3.06
CA ALA A 133 2.59 9.85 3.78
C ALA A 133 2.93 9.72 5.27
N ASP A 134 2.07 10.26 6.14
CA ASP A 134 2.29 10.32 7.59
C ASP A 134 2.01 8.97 8.27
N HIS A 135 2.90 8.00 8.02
CA HIS A 135 2.85 6.65 8.58
C HIS A 135 3.16 6.61 10.09
N LYS A 136 3.59 7.73 10.68
CA LYS A 136 3.89 7.83 12.11
C LYS A 136 2.66 8.19 12.94
N ASN A 137 1.70 8.91 12.37
CA ASN A 137 0.54 9.39 13.12
C ASN A 137 -0.82 8.91 12.57
N GLN A 138 -0.89 8.32 11.37
CA GLN A 138 -2.14 7.87 10.77
C GLN A 138 -2.24 6.35 10.70
N LEU A 139 -3.22 5.77 11.39
CA LEU A 139 -3.36 4.31 11.56
C LEU A 139 -3.31 3.54 10.23
N PHE A 140 -4.10 3.95 9.23
CA PHE A 140 -4.16 3.22 7.94
C PHE A 140 -2.93 3.46 7.06
N VAL A 141 -2.24 4.60 7.23
CA VAL A 141 -0.97 4.84 6.56
C VAL A 141 0.11 3.96 7.18
N ALA A 142 0.15 3.87 8.51
CA ALA A 142 1.03 2.95 9.24
C ALA A 142 0.74 1.49 8.88
N LEU A 143 -0.54 1.11 8.74
CA LEU A 143 -0.95 -0.22 8.31
C LEU A 143 -0.40 -0.55 6.92
N ASN A 144 -0.60 0.34 5.94
CA ASN A 144 -0.06 0.16 4.59
C ASN A 144 1.47 0.14 4.61
N GLY A 145 2.10 1.05 5.35
CA GLY A 145 3.56 1.15 5.45
C GLY A 145 4.21 -0.05 6.13
N ALA A 146 3.52 -0.73 7.05
CA ALA A 146 4.04 -1.91 7.75
C ALA A 146 3.81 -3.23 6.98
N HIS A 147 2.83 -3.26 6.08
CA HIS A 147 2.36 -4.51 5.43
C HIS A 147 2.23 -4.40 3.90
N ALA A 148 2.89 -3.42 3.27
CA ALA A 148 2.92 -3.34 1.82
C ALA A 148 3.62 -4.57 1.21
N THR A 149 2.89 -5.30 0.38
CA THR A 149 3.36 -6.50 -0.32
C THR A 149 3.77 -6.22 -1.76
N GLY A 150 3.32 -5.09 -2.32
CA GLY A 150 3.58 -4.69 -3.69
C GLY A 150 3.23 -3.23 -3.93
N GLY A 151 3.33 -2.81 -5.17
CA GLY A 151 3.00 -1.47 -5.62
C GLY A 151 3.56 -1.19 -7.00
N GLY A 152 3.29 0.01 -7.50
CA GLY A 152 3.83 0.52 -8.75
C GLY A 152 4.80 1.67 -8.50
N PHE A 153 5.77 1.81 -9.39
CA PHE A 153 6.67 2.95 -9.44
C PHE A 153 6.57 3.57 -10.84
N ILE A 154 6.35 4.88 -10.87
CA ILE A 154 6.31 5.67 -12.10
C ILE A 154 7.27 6.84 -11.90
N HIS A 155 8.20 7.00 -12.83
CA HIS A 155 9.18 8.07 -12.80
C HIS A 155 9.34 8.69 -14.17
N PHE A 156 9.31 10.03 -14.20
CA PHE A 156 9.60 10.85 -15.37
C PHE A 156 10.95 11.51 -15.16
N SER A 157 11.84 11.34 -16.12
CA SER A 157 13.10 12.07 -16.17
C SER A 157 12.83 13.57 -16.36
N ARG A 158 13.82 14.39 -16.02
CA ARG A 158 13.71 15.85 -16.14
C ARG A 158 13.34 16.23 -17.58
N ASN A 159 12.33 17.09 -17.71
CA ASN A 159 11.81 17.61 -18.98
C ASN A 159 11.23 16.53 -19.91
N THR A 160 10.83 15.38 -19.38
CA THR A 160 10.09 14.36 -20.13
C THR A 160 8.58 14.58 -19.95
N GLN A 161 7.84 14.43 -21.03
CA GLN A 161 6.37 14.51 -21.07
C GLN A 161 5.84 13.31 -21.85
N ARG A 162 4.65 12.81 -21.49
CA ARG A 162 3.93 11.80 -22.27
C ARG A 162 3.12 12.54 -23.34
N GLU A 163 3.30 12.15 -24.60
CA GLU A 163 2.50 12.68 -25.72
C GLU A 163 1.05 12.19 -25.69
#